data_AF-A0A3R9DTP3-F1
#
_entry.id   AF-A0A3R9DTP3-F1
#
_cell.length_a   1.000
_cell.length_b   1.000
_cell.length_c   1.000
_cell.angle_alpha   90.00
_cell.angle_beta   90.00
_cell.angle_gamma   90.00
#
_symmetry.space_group_name_H-M   'P 1'
#
loop_
_entity.id
_entity.type
_entity.pdbx_description
1 polymer ?
#
loop_
_entity_poly.entity_id
_entity_poly.type
_entity_poly.pdbx_seq_one_letter_code
_entity_poly.pdbx_strand_id
1 'polypeptide(L)'
;MTAPGDEPVQLIAQELDAEYVGVGRRGTLYRAPARRRWYRLIPRAELSADHRDELKRWQHRPAGAGLAPVVPADPAGDQQRLGGRWYQVVCYESGARRGLADAIADPDPARRVDAVVAALRALPGWWESLGPGLVPMPADIAVTDDGPELLPLPLWGAPSFTELLSGPERVLHLAPDVARGQTAVGREDDLFALAVAALRSFGTSPDADAERLLHRAACAVPPSGERLDGRLPVWMRRVGPIRAVLDDLCELTTAPRRGDVDVTWLADRLQRARDAMDPLAAVRALRNAGEPDQALALARAVLVDDPQYDVLVLAATIAYQDNAAPLEALTLLDRAVEADPERVEAYAEQMSVIAFGELWTMVLSLLSDAIDDSFTRRLDTTVQTAFHRLPHALRSKHSPAMASHLIRQGKVREANAFVHKWLHDGGTLTWWRFDLMLAYASTFWLLDRRREAIEVGEVLRQGLKRVRDNGSVETAAIDLYELLLMQLEEEMRQADEFGEEQR
;
A
#
# COMPACT_ATOMS: atom_id res chain seq x y z
N MET A 1 -23.92 31.97 0.19
CA MET A 1 -23.94 32.66 1.51
C MET A 1 -22.68 32.27 2.24
N THR A 2 -21.65 33.11 2.15
CA THR A 2 -20.36 32.98 2.87
C THR A 2 -20.58 33.30 4.34
N ALA A 3 -19.99 32.52 5.24
CA ALA A 3 -20.08 32.79 6.67
C ALA A 3 -19.31 34.08 7.01
N PRO A 4 -19.84 34.96 7.89
CA PRO A 4 -19.21 36.23 8.25
C PRO A 4 -17.83 36.13 8.94
N GLY A 5 -17.30 34.91 9.17
CA GLY A 5 -15.95 34.67 9.67
C GLY A 5 -14.85 34.56 8.60
N ASP A 6 -15.21 34.31 7.33
CA ASP A 6 -14.24 34.03 6.25
C ASP A 6 -13.83 35.30 5.47
N GLU A 7 -14.66 36.34 5.48
CA GLU A 7 -14.40 37.63 4.81
C GLU A 7 -13.07 38.30 5.23
N PRO A 8 -12.68 38.35 6.52
CA PRO A 8 -11.40 38.94 6.89
C PRO A 8 -10.20 38.11 6.43
N VAL A 9 -10.31 36.78 6.34
CA VAL A 9 -9.20 35.92 5.87
C VAL A 9 -8.93 36.16 4.38
N GLN A 10 -10.00 36.22 3.57
CA GLN A 10 -9.88 36.46 2.13
C GLN A 10 -9.35 37.86 1.82
N LEU A 11 -9.80 38.87 2.57
CA LEU A 11 -9.32 40.24 2.42
C LEU A 11 -7.83 40.35 2.75
N ILE A 12 -7.39 39.75 3.87
CA ILE A 12 -5.97 39.73 4.25
C ILE A 12 -5.12 38.98 3.22
N ALA A 13 -5.61 37.84 2.71
CA ALA A 13 -4.93 37.08 1.66
C ALA A 13 -4.71 37.92 0.39
N GLN A 14 -5.72 38.71 -0.02
CA GLN A 14 -5.60 39.63 -1.16
C GLN A 14 -4.64 40.79 -0.88
N GLU A 15 -4.71 41.41 0.31
CA GLU A 15 -3.81 42.51 0.71
C GLU A 15 -2.34 42.08 0.77
N LEU A 16 -2.08 40.82 1.12
CA LEU A 16 -0.74 40.23 1.18
C LEU A 16 -0.26 39.60 -0.15
N ASP A 17 -1.13 39.49 -1.15
CA ASP A 17 -0.89 38.66 -2.35
C ASP A 17 -0.41 37.24 -1.96
N ALA A 18 -1.16 36.61 -1.06
CA ALA A 18 -0.80 35.36 -0.40
C ALA A 18 -2.01 34.43 -0.24
N GLU A 19 -1.74 33.14 -0.01
CA GLU A 19 -2.74 32.12 0.29
C GLU A 19 -2.81 31.87 1.79
N TYR A 20 -4.03 31.72 2.33
CA TYR A 20 -4.22 31.28 3.70
C TYR A 20 -3.80 29.81 3.87
N VAL A 21 -3.02 29.51 4.90
CA VAL A 21 -2.56 28.15 5.22
C VAL A 21 -3.32 27.56 6.40
N GLY A 22 -3.51 28.35 7.46
CA GLY A 22 -4.09 27.84 8.70
C GLY A 22 -3.74 28.68 9.93
N VAL A 23 -4.10 28.16 11.10
CA VAL A 23 -3.68 28.72 12.38
C VAL A 23 -2.40 28.03 12.85
N GLY A 24 -1.38 28.82 13.20
CA GLY A 24 -0.22 28.32 13.94
C GLY A 24 -0.50 28.36 15.43
N ARG A 25 0.46 27.90 16.24
CA ARG A 25 0.36 28.00 17.72
C ARG A 25 -0.02 29.42 18.16
N ARG A 26 0.63 30.43 17.60
CA ARG A 26 0.25 31.85 17.71
C ARG A 26 0.11 32.48 16.35
N GLY A 27 -0.93 33.29 16.19
CA GLY A 27 -1.23 33.96 14.93
C GLY A 27 -1.69 33.04 13.79
N THR A 28 -2.02 33.65 12.67
CA THR A 28 -2.49 32.98 11.43
C THR A 28 -1.40 33.01 10.36
N LEU A 29 -1.31 31.94 9.57
CA LEU A 29 -0.26 31.70 8.60
C LEU A 29 -0.77 31.87 7.18
N TYR A 30 0.01 32.58 6.38
CA TYR A 30 -0.20 32.80 4.96
C TYR A 30 1.09 32.48 4.20
N ARG A 31 0.99 32.04 2.95
CA ARG A 31 2.15 31.80 2.08
C ARG A 31 2.02 32.57 0.77
N ALA A 32 3.11 33.09 0.26
CA ALA A 32 3.21 33.69 -1.07
C ALA A 32 4.25 32.91 -1.89
N PRO A 33 3.85 31.82 -2.58
CA PRO A 33 4.78 30.93 -3.27
C PRO A 33 5.62 31.63 -4.33
N ALA A 34 5.03 32.58 -5.08
CA ALA A 34 5.72 33.37 -6.10
C ALA A 34 6.89 34.18 -5.54
N ARG A 35 6.82 34.54 -4.25
CA ARG A 35 7.80 35.36 -3.54
C ARG A 35 8.72 34.53 -2.64
N ARG A 36 8.50 33.21 -2.53
CA ARG A 36 9.16 32.32 -1.55
C ARG A 36 9.04 32.83 -0.12
N ARG A 37 7.88 33.41 0.21
CA ARG A 37 7.61 34.03 1.52
C ARG A 37 6.50 33.30 2.25
N TRP A 38 6.65 33.24 3.57
CA TRP A 38 5.59 32.86 4.49
C TRP A 38 5.40 34.00 5.50
N TYR A 39 4.15 34.27 5.85
CA TYR A 39 3.75 35.35 6.73
C TYR A 39 2.98 34.78 7.90
N ARG A 40 3.41 35.09 9.12
CA ARG A 40 2.64 34.86 10.34
C ARG A 40 2.12 36.19 10.85
N LEU A 41 0.80 36.27 11.01
CA LEU A 41 0.09 37.45 11.51
C LEU A 41 -0.34 37.21 12.95
N ILE A 42 0.28 37.94 13.88
CA ILE A 42 -0.08 37.89 15.29
C ILE A 42 -0.83 39.18 15.64
N PRO A 43 -2.06 39.13 16.17
CA PRO A 43 -2.78 40.34 16.55
C PRO A 43 -1.93 41.17 17.52
N ARG A 44 -1.79 42.47 17.26
CA ARG A 44 -0.89 43.32 18.04
C ARG A 44 -1.24 43.36 19.54
N ALA A 45 -2.51 43.19 19.87
CA ALA A 45 -3.01 43.14 21.25
C ALA A 45 -2.48 41.94 22.06
N GLU A 46 -2.03 40.87 21.38
CA GLU A 46 -1.48 39.66 22.01
C GLU A 46 0.02 39.78 22.34
N LEU A 47 0.68 40.86 21.91
CA LEU A 47 2.12 41.04 22.07
C LEU A 47 2.49 42.23 22.96
N SER A 48 3.33 41.97 23.96
CA SER A 48 4.00 43.00 24.75
C SER A 48 5.07 43.73 23.92
N ALA A 49 5.66 44.80 24.47
CA ALA A 49 6.82 45.43 23.86
C ALA A 49 8.02 44.47 23.78
N ASP A 50 8.27 43.71 24.85
CA ASP A 50 9.36 42.75 24.94
C ASP A 50 9.26 41.64 23.88
N HIS A 51 8.05 41.13 23.62
CA HIS A 51 7.83 40.15 22.55
C HIS A 51 8.20 40.70 21.16
N ARG A 52 7.88 41.97 20.89
CA ARG A 52 8.20 42.60 19.60
C ARG A 52 9.70 42.84 19.45
N ASP A 53 10.37 43.26 20.51
CA ASP A 53 11.83 43.44 20.49
C ASP A 53 12.55 42.10 20.33
N GLU A 54 12.01 41.04 20.94
CA GLU A 54 12.52 39.68 20.73
C GLU A 54 12.37 39.21 19.28
N LEU A 55 11.21 39.42 18.65
CA LEU A 55 11.02 39.11 17.23
C LEU A 55 12.02 39.82 16.32
N LYS A 56 12.35 41.08 16.61
CA LYS A 56 13.39 41.81 15.86
C LYS A 56 14.76 41.17 16.01
N ARG A 57 15.13 40.70 17.21
CA ARG A 57 16.39 39.96 17.41
C ARG A 57 16.44 38.66 16.62
N TRP A 58 15.30 37.99 16.46
CA TRP A 58 15.19 36.75 15.69
C TRP A 58 15.48 36.91 14.20
N GLN A 59 15.29 38.10 13.61
CA GLN A 59 15.69 38.40 12.23
C GLN A 59 17.21 38.32 12.01
N HIS A 60 17.99 38.39 13.09
CA HIS A 60 19.45 38.31 13.06
C HIS A 60 19.97 36.94 13.52
N ARG A 61 19.08 35.99 13.81
CA ARG A 61 19.48 34.64 14.20
C ARG A 61 20.03 33.89 12.96
N PRO A 62 21.16 33.17 13.08
CA PRO A 62 21.65 32.35 11.98
C PRO A 62 20.62 31.29 11.59
N ALA A 63 20.56 30.98 10.29
CA ALA A 63 19.72 29.91 9.79
C ALA A 63 20.16 28.58 10.43
N GLY A 64 19.20 27.88 11.06
CA GLY A 64 19.40 26.55 11.62
C GLY A 64 18.92 25.49 10.65
N ALA A 65 19.52 24.29 10.70
CA ALA A 65 19.05 23.16 9.91
C ALA A 65 17.57 22.85 10.24
N GLY A 66 16.74 22.72 9.21
CA GLY A 66 15.30 22.45 9.37
C GLY A 66 14.47 23.60 9.95
N LEU A 67 15.02 24.83 10.02
CA LEU A 67 14.29 26.04 10.43
C LEU A 67 14.24 27.04 9.28
N ALA A 68 13.05 27.56 8.97
CA ALA A 68 12.94 28.64 8.01
C ALA A 68 13.52 29.94 8.61
N PRO A 69 14.41 30.65 7.90
CA PRO A 69 14.99 31.90 8.38
C PRO A 69 13.90 32.98 8.52
N VAL A 70 13.92 33.69 9.65
CA VAL A 70 13.10 34.88 9.87
C VAL A 70 13.77 36.04 9.15
N VAL A 71 13.03 36.69 8.25
CA VAL A 71 13.54 37.78 7.42
C VAL A 71 12.85 39.09 7.75
N PRO A 72 13.47 40.24 7.44
CA PRO A 72 12.82 41.53 7.55
C PRO A 72 11.50 41.56 6.78
N ALA A 73 10.52 42.25 7.34
CA ALA A 73 9.25 42.45 6.68
C ALA A 73 9.42 43.24 5.37
N ASP A 74 8.42 43.12 4.49
CA ASP A 74 8.32 43.90 3.26
C ASP A 74 8.36 45.42 3.55
N PRO A 75 8.52 46.29 2.53
CA PRO A 75 8.62 47.75 2.74
C PRO A 75 7.50 48.38 3.59
N ALA A 76 6.36 47.70 3.71
CA ALA A 76 5.23 48.06 4.58
C ALA A 76 5.54 47.97 6.09
N GLY A 77 6.68 47.38 6.48
CA GLY A 77 7.10 47.25 7.88
C GLY A 77 6.57 45.99 8.57
N ASP A 78 7.04 45.77 9.81
CA ASP A 78 6.71 44.61 10.65
C ASP A 78 5.41 44.79 11.45
N GLN A 79 4.80 45.99 11.41
CA GLN A 79 3.48 46.28 11.95
C GLN A 79 2.57 46.82 10.86
N GLN A 80 1.52 46.07 10.54
CA GLN A 80 0.64 46.38 9.42
C GLN A 80 -0.82 46.35 9.85
N ARG A 81 -1.64 47.18 9.20
CA ARG A 81 -3.09 47.13 9.33
C ARG A 81 -3.66 46.35 8.15
N LEU A 82 -4.12 45.13 8.42
CA LEU A 82 -4.64 44.19 7.42
C LEU A 82 -6.06 43.80 7.80
N GLY A 83 -6.98 43.72 6.83
CA GLY A 83 -8.39 43.41 7.09
C GLY A 83 -9.03 44.29 8.18
N GLY A 84 -8.58 45.55 8.28
CA GLY A 84 -9.03 46.52 9.28
C GLY A 84 -8.41 46.41 10.67
N ARG A 85 -7.60 45.39 10.98
CA ARG A 85 -6.98 45.14 12.30
C ARG A 85 -5.45 45.28 12.27
N TRP A 86 -4.85 45.58 13.42
CA TRP A 86 -3.39 45.71 13.54
C TRP A 86 -2.72 44.37 13.89
N TYR A 87 -1.71 44.01 13.10
CA TYR A 87 -0.92 42.80 13.27
C TYR A 87 0.56 43.13 13.39
N GLN A 88 1.27 42.33 14.19
CA GLN A 88 2.70 42.12 14.00
C GLN A 88 2.88 41.04 12.93
N VAL A 89 3.62 41.38 11.88
CA VAL A 89 3.91 40.50 10.75
C VAL A 89 5.30 39.90 10.98
N VAL A 90 5.38 38.57 11.00
CA VAL A 90 6.64 37.82 11.00
C VAL A 90 6.79 37.17 9.63
N CYS A 91 7.88 37.48 8.94
CA CYS A 91 8.16 36.96 7.62
C CYS A 91 9.21 35.86 7.68
N TYR A 92 9.01 34.81 6.89
CA TYR A 92 9.96 33.72 6.71
C TYR A 92 10.29 33.57 5.22
N GLU A 93 11.49 33.10 4.92
CA GLU A 93 11.88 32.67 3.58
C GLU A 93 11.87 31.16 3.51
N SER A 94 11.09 30.59 2.58
CA SER A 94 11.08 29.15 2.35
C SER A 94 10.69 28.87 0.89
N GLY A 95 11.36 27.88 0.30
CA GLY A 95 11.03 27.34 -1.03
C GLY A 95 9.80 26.43 -1.03
N ALA A 96 9.23 26.12 0.13
CA ALA A 96 8.09 25.23 0.26
C ALA A 96 6.86 25.75 -0.49
N ARG A 97 6.29 24.90 -1.33
CA ARG A 97 5.03 25.18 -2.04
C ARG A 97 3.79 24.84 -1.21
N ARG A 98 3.96 24.00 -0.19
CA ARG A 98 2.88 23.53 0.69
C ARG A 98 3.36 23.42 2.13
N GLY A 99 2.43 23.49 3.08
CA GLY A 99 2.68 23.20 4.49
C GLY A 99 2.24 21.78 4.87
N LEU A 100 2.53 21.39 6.10
CA LEU A 100 2.05 20.12 6.65
C LEU A 100 0.51 20.09 6.72
N ALA A 101 -0.12 21.24 6.93
CA ALA A 101 -1.58 21.38 6.86
C ALA A 101 -2.16 20.93 5.51
N ASP A 102 -1.57 21.35 4.39
CA ASP A 102 -2.00 20.89 3.06
C ASP A 102 -1.67 19.41 2.85
N ALA A 103 -0.50 18.97 3.33
CA ALA A 103 -0.08 17.58 3.19
C ALA A 103 -1.01 16.60 3.93
N ILE A 104 -1.54 16.98 5.10
CA ILE A 104 -2.55 16.19 5.85
C ILE A 104 -3.94 16.25 5.17
N ALA A 105 -4.16 17.24 4.30
CA ALA A 105 -5.36 17.33 3.47
C ALA A 105 -5.25 16.57 2.14
N ASP A 106 -4.09 15.99 1.81
CA ASP A 106 -3.86 15.24 0.58
C ASP A 106 -4.88 14.08 0.46
N PRO A 107 -5.48 13.85 -0.73
CA PRO A 107 -6.41 12.74 -0.92
C PRO A 107 -5.77 11.37 -0.70
N ASP A 108 -4.45 11.23 -0.91
CA ASP A 108 -3.72 9.98 -0.73
C ASP A 108 -3.37 9.76 0.77
N PRO A 109 -3.91 8.70 1.43
CA PRO A 109 -3.56 8.35 2.81
C PRO A 109 -2.05 8.19 3.06
N ALA A 110 -1.31 7.60 2.13
CA ALA A 110 0.11 7.32 2.31
C ALA A 110 0.92 8.63 2.36
N ARG A 111 0.60 9.58 1.48
CA ARG A 111 1.25 10.91 1.45
C ARG A 111 0.97 11.72 2.71
N ARG A 112 -0.26 11.62 3.25
CA ARG A 112 -0.62 12.26 4.53
C ARG A 112 0.25 11.74 5.68
N VAL A 113 0.45 10.42 5.75
CA VAL A 113 1.28 9.81 6.81
C VAL A 113 2.76 10.13 6.59
N ASP A 114 3.26 10.05 5.35
CA ASP A 114 4.66 10.36 5.01
C ASP A 114 5.08 11.76 5.46
N ALA A 115 4.22 12.76 5.27
CA ALA A 115 4.51 14.13 5.68
C ALA A 115 4.64 14.28 7.21
N VAL A 116 3.81 13.56 7.97
CA VAL A 116 3.88 13.57 9.45
C VAL A 116 5.09 12.79 9.94
N VAL A 117 5.44 11.66 9.31
CA VAL A 117 6.68 10.91 9.61
C VAL A 117 7.90 11.81 9.41
N ALA A 118 7.96 12.56 8.31
CA ALA A 118 9.05 13.50 8.07
C ALA A 118 9.14 14.57 9.16
N ALA A 119 8.00 15.16 9.57
CA ALA A 119 7.96 16.14 10.65
C ALA A 119 8.42 15.56 12.00
N LEU A 120 7.99 14.35 12.35
CA LEU A 120 8.45 13.65 13.55
C LEU A 120 9.96 13.41 13.52
N ARG A 121 10.53 13.01 12.38
CA ARG A 121 11.98 12.79 12.23
C ARG A 121 12.78 14.09 12.33
N ALA A 122 12.20 15.24 11.99
CA ALA A 122 12.86 16.54 12.12
C ALA A 122 12.77 17.13 13.55
N LEU A 123 11.79 16.70 14.36
CA LEU A 123 11.52 17.25 15.69
C LEU A 123 12.74 17.25 16.63
N PRO A 124 13.58 16.19 16.71
CA PRO A 124 14.78 16.22 17.54
C PRO A 124 15.75 17.35 17.17
N GLY A 125 15.95 17.60 15.87
CA GLY A 125 16.80 18.70 15.39
C GLY A 125 16.23 20.08 15.72
N TRP A 126 14.90 20.22 15.74
CA TRP A 126 14.26 21.44 16.21
C TRP A 126 14.46 21.65 17.72
N TRP A 127 14.40 20.58 18.52
CA TRP A 127 14.71 20.67 19.95
C TRP A 127 16.14 21.05 20.25
N GLU A 128 17.10 20.52 19.50
CA GLU A 128 18.52 20.90 19.62
C GLU A 128 18.72 22.39 19.29
N SER A 129 17.97 22.91 18.32
CA SER A 129 18.12 24.29 17.84
C SER A 129 17.39 25.32 18.69
N LEU A 130 16.19 25.00 19.18
CA LEU A 130 15.27 25.96 19.82
C LEU A 130 14.91 25.62 21.26
N GLY A 131 15.18 24.40 21.71
CA GLY A 131 14.68 23.86 22.98
C GLY A 131 13.28 23.23 22.84
N PRO A 132 12.79 22.57 23.91
CA PRO A 132 11.47 21.96 23.93
C PRO A 132 10.35 22.99 24.13
N GLY A 133 9.11 22.54 23.93
CA GLY A 133 7.92 23.34 24.13
C GLY A 133 7.60 24.23 22.93
N LEU A 134 7.87 23.72 21.73
CA LEU A 134 7.57 24.31 20.41
C LEU A 134 6.07 24.27 20.08
N VAL A 135 5.40 23.16 20.39
CA VAL A 135 4.02 22.76 20.03
C VAL A 135 3.75 23.00 18.54
N PRO A 136 4.48 22.32 17.64
CA PRO A 136 4.43 22.63 16.23
C PRO A 136 3.07 22.23 15.65
N MET A 137 2.30 23.21 15.17
CA MET A 137 1.06 22.94 14.47
C MET A 137 1.30 22.65 12.98
N PRO A 138 0.37 21.98 12.28
CA PRO A 138 0.52 21.73 10.85
C PRO A 138 0.76 22.97 9.99
N ALA A 139 0.21 24.14 10.38
CA ALA A 139 0.45 25.39 9.66
C ALA A 139 1.82 26.04 9.98
N ASP A 140 2.47 25.62 11.07
CA ASP A 140 3.80 26.09 11.46
C ASP A 140 4.92 25.34 10.72
N ILE A 141 4.61 24.32 9.93
CA ILE A 141 5.60 23.48 9.25
C ILE A 141 5.44 23.63 7.73
N ALA A 142 6.47 24.18 7.10
CA ALA A 142 6.62 24.23 5.66
C ALA A 142 7.25 22.92 5.15
N VAL A 143 6.76 22.37 4.03
CA VAL A 143 7.27 21.11 3.47
C VAL A 143 8.01 21.40 2.17
N THR A 144 9.34 21.25 2.20
CA THR A 144 10.22 21.41 1.03
C THR A 144 10.61 20.03 0.46
N ASP A 145 11.35 20.03 -0.65
CA ASP A 145 11.93 18.82 -1.23
C ASP A 145 13.06 18.24 -0.35
N ASP A 146 13.75 19.10 0.43
CA ASP A 146 14.86 18.72 1.31
C ASP A 146 14.38 18.27 2.71
N GLY A 147 13.11 18.49 3.04
CA GLY A 147 12.49 18.10 4.30
C GLY A 147 11.56 19.16 4.90
N PRO A 148 10.96 18.89 6.06
CA PRO A 148 10.11 19.85 6.74
C PRO A 148 10.96 20.95 7.41
N GLU A 149 10.55 22.19 7.21
CA GLU A 149 11.08 23.37 7.87
C GLU A 149 10.06 23.89 8.88
N LEU A 150 10.46 24.04 10.14
CA LEU A 150 9.64 24.75 11.12
C LEU A 150 9.72 26.25 10.84
N LEU A 151 8.57 26.95 10.89
CA LEU A 151 8.44 28.41 10.83
C LEU A 151 8.51 28.96 12.25
N PRO A 152 9.71 29.27 12.78
CA PRO A 152 9.88 29.24 14.21
C PRO A 152 9.40 30.54 14.87
N LEU A 153 9.12 30.48 16.16
CA LEU A 153 8.77 31.62 17.00
C LEU A 153 9.48 31.52 18.35
N PRO A 154 9.70 32.65 19.04
CA PRO A 154 10.15 32.58 20.42
C PRO A 154 9.13 31.90 21.33
N LEU A 155 9.63 31.23 22.38
CA LEU A 155 8.84 30.35 23.24
C LEU A 155 8.11 31.14 24.35
N TRP A 156 7.04 31.84 23.98
CA TRP A 156 6.23 32.66 24.90
C TRP A 156 5.15 31.90 25.68
N GLY A 157 5.30 30.59 25.88
CA GLY A 157 4.30 29.76 26.55
C GLY A 157 2.97 29.63 25.79
N ALA A 158 1.89 29.27 26.49
CA ALA A 158 0.59 28.97 25.89
C ALA A 158 -0.10 30.20 25.27
N PRO A 159 -0.87 30.04 24.17
CA PRO A 159 -1.67 31.12 23.58
C PRO A 159 -2.70 31.68 24.58
N SER A 160 -3.14 32.92 24.36
CA SER A 160 -4.20 33.50 25.19
C SER A 160 -5.55 32.81 24.93
N PHE A 161 -6.48 32.91 25.88
CA PHE A 161 -7.83 32.39 25.71
C PHE A 161 -8.52 32.97 24.45
N THR A 162 -8.26 34.25 24.14
CA THR A 162 -8.74 34.92 22.92
C THR A 162 -8.17 34.27 21.65
N GLU A 163 -6.88 33.94 21.62
CA GLU A 163 -6.27 33.21 20.49
C GLU A 163 -6.85 31.80 20.34
N LEU A 164 -7.16 31.11 21.44
CA LEU A 164 -7.76 29.78 21.40
C LEU A 164 -9.19 29.81 20.85
N LEU A 165 -10.01 30.77 21.28
CA LEU A 165 -11.39 30.91 20.80
C LEU A 165 -11.47 31.38 19.34
N SER A 166 -10.53 32.22 18.89
CA SER A 166 -10.49 32.73 17.51
C SER A 166 -9.92 31.73 16.50
N GLY A 167 -9.30 30.64 16.96
CA GLY A 167 -8.78 29.57 16.13
C GLY A 167 -8.98 28.23 16.81
N PRO A 168 -10.19 27.64 16.78
CA PRO A 168 -10.53 26.41 17.50
C PRO A 168 -9.61 25.23 17.17
N GLU A 169 -9.01 25.22 15.97
CA GLU A 169 -8.02 24.21 15.59
C GLU A 169 -6.79 24.19 16.52
N ARG A 170 -6.39 25.32 17.13
CA ARG A 170 -5.31 25.36 18.13
C ARG A 170 -5.60 24.45 19.31
N VAL A 171 -6.87 24.39 19.72
CA VAL A 171 -7.31 23.62 20.88
C VAL A 171 -7.12 22.12 20.65
N LEU A 172 -7.22 21.64 19.40
CA LEU A 172 -6.99 20.23 19.07
C LEU A 172 -5.55 19.79 19.38
N HIS A 173 -4.59 20.70 19.19
CA HIS A 173 -3.17 20.41 19.40
C HIS A 173 -2.69 20.78 20.81
N LEU A 174 -3.61 21.21 21.70
CA LEU A 174 -3.28 21.44 23.10
C LEU A 174 -3.37 20.14 23.90
N ALA A 175 -2.25 19.81 24.53
CA ALA A 175 -2.16 18.82 25.58
C ALA A 175 -3.22 19.07 26.68
N PRO A 176 -3.87 18.02 27.23
CA PRO A 176 -4.88 18.18 28.29
C PRO A 176 -4.42 19.02 29.48
N ASP A 177 -3.16 18.89 29.91
CA ASP A 177 -2.63 19.63 31.05
C ASP A 177 -2.43 21.12 30.74
N VAL A 178 -1.99 21.44 29.51
CA VAL A 178 -1.91 22.82 29.02
C VAL A 178 -3.31 23.41 28.86
N ALA A 179 -4.29 22.63 28.38
CA ALA A 179 -5.69 23.05 28.31
C ALA A 179 -6.31 23.33 29.70
N ARG A 180 -5.84 22.65 30.75
CA ARG A 180 -6.19 22.92 32.16
C ARG A 180 -5.46 24.13 32.75
N GLY A 181 -4.58 24.78 32.00
CA GLY A 181 -3.87 25.99 32.41
C GLY A 181 -2.48 25.75 33.00
N GLN A 182 -1.89 24.55 32.82
CA GLN A 182 -0.46 24.39 33.10
C GLN A 182 0.38 25.19 32.10
N THR A 183 1.38 25.89 32.61
CA THR A 183 2.21 26.81 31.82
C THR A 183 3.55 26.22 31.39
N ALA A 184 3.99 25.14 32.02
CA ALA A 184 5.17 24.40 31.59
C ALA A 184 4.81 23.58 30.35
N VAL A 185 5.58 23.75 29.29
CA VAL A 185 5.42 23.02 28.03
C VAL A 185 6.76 22.35 27.72
N GLY A 186 6.73 21.05 27.43
CA GLY A 186 7.92 20.22 27.24
C GLY A 186 7.91 19.44 25.93
N ARG A 187 8.82 18.46 25.83
CA ARG A 187 8.93 17.56 24.66
C ARG A 187 7.66 16.74 24.43
N GLU A 188 6.98 16.37 25.51
CA GLU A 188 5.73 15.60 25.47
C GLU A 188 4.59 16.35 24.77
N ASP A 189 4.54 17.67 24.90
CA ASP A 189 3.52 18.51 24.26
C ASP A 189 3.82 18.71 22.77
N ASP A 190 5.10 18.79 22.42
CA ASP A 190 5.53 18.88 21.02
C ASP A 190 5.19 17.60 20.26
N LEU A 191 5.46 16.45 20.88
CA LEU A 191 5.09 15.15 20.35
C LEU A 191 3.56 14.99 20.29
N PHE A 192 2.84 15.44 21.31
CA PHE A 192 1.37 15.42 21.31
C PHE A 192 0.80 16.21 20.12
N ALA A 193 1.32 17.41 19.85
CA ALA A 193 0.84 18.23 18.74
C ALA A 193 0.98 17.50 17.38
N LEU A 194 2.10 16.79 17.17
CA LEU A 194 2.32 15.97 15.98
C LEU A 194 1.55 14.65 16.00
N ALA A 195 1.29 14.04 17.16
CA ALA A 195 0.42 12.87 17.26
C ALA A 195 -1.03 13.21 16.89
N VAL A 196 -1.53 14.38 17.30
CA VAL A 196 -2.83 14.90 16.84
C VAL A 196 -2.83 15.15 15.33
N ALA A 197 -1.74 15.70 14.80
CA ALA A 197 -1.57 15.85 13.35
C ALA A 197 -1.62 14.48 12.63
N ALA A 198 -0.95 13.46 13.19
CA ALA A 198 -0.97 12.09 12.67
C ALA A 198 -2.38 11.49 12.69
N LEU A 199 -3.16 11.67 13.75
CA LEU A 199 -4.56 11.20 13.81
C LEU A 199 -5.42 11.79 12.69
N ARG A 200 -5.19 13.05 12.32
CA ARG A 200 -5.90 13.71 11.22
C ARG A 200 -5.52 13.16 9.84
N SER A 201 -4.37 12.48 9.73
CA SER A 201 -4.02 11.73 8.52
C SER A 201 -4.92 10.50 8.33
N PHE A 202 -5.56 10.00 9.38
CA PHE A 202 -6.46 8.84 9.30
C PHE A 202 -7.94 9.22 9.35
N GLY A 203 -8.31 10.32 10.01
CA GLY A 203 -9.71 10.69 10.26
C GLY A 203 -10.01 12.18 10.21
N THR A 204 -11.30 12.54 10.32
CA THR A 204 -11.74 13.94 10.39
C THR A 204 -11.90 14.41 11.84
N SER A 205 -11.53 15.66 12.12
CA SER A 205 -11.82 16.27 13.42
C SER A 205 -13.30 16.66 13.51
N PRO A 206 -14.02 16.31 14.59
CA PRO A 206 -15.47 16.30 14.54
C PRO A 206 -16.19 17.54 15.08
N ASP A 207 -15.49 18.53 15.66
CA ASP A 207 -16.15 19.70 16.26
C ASP A 207 -15.54 21.00 15.73
N ALA A 208 -16.40 21.95 15.34
CA ALA A 208 -16.01 23.33 15.01
C ALA A 208 -16.21 24.31 16.18
N ASP A 209 -16.81 23.85 17.28
CA ASP A 209 -17.14 24.67 18.45
C ASP A 209 -15.97 24.73 19.44
N ALA A 210 -15.37 25.91 19.58
CA ALA A 210 -14.17 26.13 20.39
C ALA A 210 -14.36 25.79 21.87
N GLU A 211 -15.52 26.10 22.45
CA GLU A 211 -15.80 25.86 23.87
C GLU A 211 -15.90 24.37 24.17
N ARG A 212 -16.60 23.62 23.31
CA ARG A 212 -16.68 22.15 23.41
C ARG A 212 -15.33 21.51 23.19
N LEU A 213 -14.55 21.97 22.20
CA LEU A 213 -13.20 21.48 21.97
C LEU A 213 -12.31 21.70 23.19
N LEU A 214 -12.40 22.86 23.83
CA LEU A 214 -11.59 23.18 25.00
C LEU A 214 -12.00 22.32 26.21
N HIS A 215 -13.30 22.14 26.42
CA HIS A 215 -13.81 21.24 27.44
C HIS A 215 -13.33 19.80 27.21
N ARG A 216 -13.39 19.30 25.97
CA ARG A 216 -12.91 17.95 25.62
C ARG A 216 -11.40 17.80 25.83
N ALA A 217 -10.61 18.77 25.37
CA ALA A 217 -9.16 18.79 25.56
C ALA A 217 -8.82 18.77 27.06
N ALA A 218 -9.45 19.63 27.86
CA ALA A 218 -9.26 19.69 29.31
C ALA A 218 -9.71 18.39 30.03
N CYS A 219 -10.74 17.71 29.53
CA CYS A 219 -11.19 16.44 30.09
C CYS A 219 -10.42 15.21 29.55
N ALA A 220 -9.42 15.40 28.70
CA ALA A 220 -8.70 14.31 28.00
C ALA A 220 -9.65 13.32 27.30
N VAL A 221 -10.80 13.81 26.81
CA VAL A 221 -11.78 12.99 26.11
C VAL A 221 -11.26 12.77 24.69
N PRO A 222 -11.05 11.52 24.24
CA PRO A 222 -10.60 11.26 22.88
C PRO A 222 -11.50 11.95 21.86
N PRO A 223 -10.97 12.37 20.70
CA PRO A 223 -11.80 12.42 19.50
C PRO A 223 -12.40 11.02 19.35
N SER A 224 -13.71 10.88 19.53
CA SER A 224 -14.41 9.59 19.58
C SER A 224 -14.00 8.71 18.40
N GLY A 225 -13.48 7.51 18.68
CA GLY A 225 -12.91 6.59 17.69
C GLY A 225 -13.84 6.29 16.51
N GLU A 226 -15.16 6.30 16.73
CA GLU A 226 -16.21 6.18 15.68
C GLU A 226 -16.16 7.24 14.57
N ARG A 227 -15.36 8.31 14.73
CA ARG A 227 -15.26 9.45 13.80
C ARG A 227 -13.93 9.53 13.05
N LEU A 228 -12.97 8.66 13.37
CA LEU A 228 -11.73 8.52 12.60
C LEU A 228 -11.95 7.72 11.30
N ASP A 229 -13.11 7.08 11.17
CA ASP A 229 -13.51 6.16 10.12
C ASP A 229 -13.84 6.81 8.76
N GLY A 230 -13.74 8.13 8.61
CA GLY A 230 -14.23 8.81 7.40
C GLY A 230 -13.27 8.85 6.21
N ARG A 231 -11.95 8.80 6.44
CA ARG A 231 -10.96 9.17 5.40
C ARG A 231 -10.12 8.02 4.85
N LEU A 232 -10.26 6.81 5.39
CA LEU A 232 -9.57 5.62 4.88
C LEU A 232 -10.52 4.71 4.11
N PRO A 233 -10.08 4.13 2.98
CA PRO A 233 -10.75 3.00 2.33
C PRO A 233 -11.08 1.88 3.33
N VAL A 234 -12.13 1.12 3.04
CA VAL A 234 -12.65 0.12 3.98
C VAL A 234 -11.61 -0.98 4.24
N TRP A 235 -10.85 -1.38 3.22
CA TRP A 235 -9.83 -2.41 3.36
C TRP A 235 -8.68 -1.98 4.29
N MET A 236 -8.25 -0.71 4.24
CA MET A 236 -7.15 -0.20 5.08
C MET A 236 -7.47 -0.30 6.57
N ARG A 237 -8.75 -0.23 6.95
CA ARG A 237 -9.19 -0.38 8.33
C ARG A 237 -9.00 -1.79 8.88
N ARG A 238 -8.82 -2.78 8.00
CA ARG A 238 -8.57 -4.18 8.37
C ARG A 238 -7.08 -4.48 8.52
N VAL A 239 -6.20 -3.57 8.12
CA VAL A 239 -4.75 -3.75 8.12
C VAL A 239 -4.19 -3.57 9.52
N GLY A 240 -3.55 -4.63 10.04
CA GLY A 240 -3.02 -4.68 11.42
C GLY A 240 -2.10 -3.50 11.78
N PRO A 241 -1.05 -3.20 10.99
CA PRO A 241 -0.17 -2.05 11.24
C PRO A 241 -0.89 -0.70 11.37
N ILE A 242 -1.93 -0.47 10.56
CA ILE A 242 -2.72 0.78 10.60
C ILE A 242 -3.55 0.85 11.88
N ARG A 243 -4.21 -0.25 12.27
CA ARG A 243 -4.97 -0.33 13.52
C ARG A 243 -4.07 -0.11 14.75
N ALA A 244 -2.91 -0.77 14.77
CA ALA A 244 -1.97 -0.67 15.87
C ALA A 244 -1.48 0.76 16.09
N VAL A 245 -1.12 1.49 15.02
CA VAL A 245 -0.68 2.89 15.17
C VAL A 245 -1.83 3.82 15.56
N LEU A 246 -3.06 3.53 15.14
CA LEU A 246 -4.24 4.29 15.56
C LEU A 246 -4.50 4.13 17.06
N ASP A 247 -4.39 2.92 17.58
CA ASP A 247 -4.52 2.64 19.02
C ASP A 247 -3.42 3.39 19.80
N ASP A 248 -2.16 3.29 19.35
CA ASP A 248 -1.01 4.01 19.93
C ASP A 248 -1.25 5.53 19.95
N LEU A 249 -1.74 6.11 18.84
CA LEU A 249 -2.04 7.54 18.74
C LEU A 249 -3.20 7.97 19.62
N CYS A 250 -4.24 7.14 19.76
CA CYS A 250 -5.35 7.41 20.67
C CYS A 250 -4.89 7.39 22.12
N GLU A 251 -4.04 6.44 22.50
CA GLU A 251 -3.42 6.41 23.82
C GLU A 251 -2.59 7.67 24.08
N LEU A 252 -1.69 8.03 23.15
CA LEU A 252 -0.86 9.24 23.27
C LEU A 252 -1.67 10.54 23.39
N THR A 253 -2.84 10.60 22.77
CA THR A 253 -3.66 11.83 22.75
C THR A 253 -4.74 11.88 23.85
N THR A 254 -4.84 10.84 24.67
CA THR A 254 -5.80 10.77 25.80
C THR A 254 -5.13 10.54 27.15
N ALA A 255 -3.91 9.98 27.18
CA ALA A 255 -3.26 9.62 28.42
C ALA A 255 -2.98 10.86 29.29
N PRO A 256 -3.33 10.82 30.60
CA PRO A 256 -3.11 11.94 31.52
C PRO A 256 -1.63 12.14 31.90
N ARG A 257 -0.76 11.15 31.62
CA ARG A 257 0.69 11.28 31.69
C ARG A 257 1.28 10.61 30.47
N ARG A 258 1.88 11.42 29.61
CA ARG A 258 2.66 10.95 28.46
C ARG A 258 4.06 10.72 29.01
N GLY A 259 4.52 9.47 29.05
CA GLY A 259 5.86 9.16 29.54
C GLY A 259 6.94 9.80 28.64
N ASP A 260 8.19 9.39 28.83
CA ASP A 260 9.27 9.72 27.89
C ASP A 260 9.06 8.91 26.60
N VAL A 261 8.13 9.35 25.74
CA VAL A 261 7.77 8.67 24.51
C VAL A 261 8.81 9.01 23.45
N ASP A 262 9.44 7.97 22.92
CA ASP A 262 10.44 8.08 21.87
C ASP A 262 9.78 8.50 20.54
N VAL A 263 10.19 9.67 20.04
CA VAL A 263 9.75 10.22 18.74
C VAL A 263 10.08 9.26 17.59
N THR A 264 11.22 8.59 17.67
CA THR A 264 11.69 7.62 16.67
C THR A 264 10.76 6.44 16.59
N TRP A 265 10.34 5.91 17.75
CA TRP A 265 9.37 4.83 17.82
C TRP A 265 8.04 5.19 17.14
N LEU A 266 7.51 6.40 17.37
CA LEU A 266 6.26 6.83 16.73
C LEU A 266 6.44 7.01 15.22
N ALA A 267 7.56 7.61 14.79
CA ALA A 267 7.88 7.76 13.36
C ALA A 267 7.96 6.40 12.65
N ASP A 268 8.60 5.39 13.27
CA ASP A 268 8.74 4.05 12.69
C ASP A 268 7.42 3.26 12.72
N ARG A 269 6.58 3.48 13.72
CA ARG A 269 5.20 2.96 13.75
C ARG A 269 4.37 3.51 12.60
N LEU A 270 4.40 4.82 12.38
CA LEU A 270 3.71 5.47 11.28
C LEU A 270 4.27 5.06 9.91
N GLN A 271 5.59 4.91 9.78
CA GLN A 271 6.21 4.39 8.55
C GLN A 271 5.71 2.99 8.22
N ARG A 272 5.66 2.08 9.20
CA ARG A 272 5.10 0.73 8.99
C ARG A 272 3.63 0.74 8.58
N ALA A 273 2.83 1.63 9.19
CA ALA A 273 1.44 1.80 8.80
C ALA A 273 1.32 2.31 7.36
N ARG A 274 2.15 3.28 6.96
CA ARG A 274 2.22 3.81 5.60
C ARG A 274 2.63 2.75 4.59
N ASP A 275 3.65 1.95 4.88
CA ASP A 275 4.10 0.91 3.95
C ASP A 275 3.03 -0.18 3.77
N ALA A 276 2.18 -0.38 4.78
CA ALA A 276 1.01 -1.25 4.71
C ALA A 276 -0.23 -0.60 4.06
N MET A 277 -0.15 0.64 3.59
CA MET A 277 -1.19 1.27 2.75
C MET A 277 -1.04 0.94 1.26
N ASP A 278 0.05 0.27 0.86
CA ASP A 278 0.13 -0.35 -0.46
C ASP A 278 -0.68 -1.66 -0.47
N PRO A 279 -1.71 -1.80 -1.32
CA PRO A 279 -2.59 -2.97 -1.28
C PRO A 279 -1.86 -4.28 -1.55
N LEU A 280 -0.92 -4.28 -2.50
CA LEU A 280 -0.16 -5.47 -2.88
C LEU A 280 0.79 -5.90 -1.76
N ALA A 281 1.50 -4.95 -1.15
CA ALA A 281 2.39 -5.19 -0.01
C ALA A 281 1.60 -5.69 1.20
N ALA A 282 0.42 -5.11 1.49
CA ALA A 282 -0.42 -5.52 2.60
C ALA A 282 -0.90 -6.98 2.47
N VAL A 283 -1.38 -7.36 1.27
CA VAL A 283 -1.81 -8.75 1.01
C VAL A 283 -0.61 -9.71 1.07
N ARG A 284 0.55 -9.34 0.48
CA ARG A 284 1.76 -10.16 0.55
C ARG A 284 2.26 -10.35 1.99
N ALA A 285 2.19 -9.31 2.81
CA ALA A 285 2.62 -9.38 4.20
C ALA A 285 1.81 -10.43 4.99
N LEU A 286 0.48 -10.47 4.82
CA LEU A 286 -0.38 -11.49 5.44
C LEU A 286 -0.08 -12.90 4.92
N ARG A 287 0.09 -13.05 3.60
CA ARG A 287 0.48 -14.33 3.01
C ARG A 287 1.81 -14.85 3.59
N ASN A 288 2.81 -13.98 3.64
CA ASN A 288 4.15 -14.31 4.17
C ASN A 288 4.15 -14.58 5.68
N ALA A 289 3.19 -14.01 6.42
CA ALA A 289 2.97 -14.30 7.83
C ALA A 289 2.29 -15.67 8.07
N GLY A 290 1.92 -16.40 7.01
CA GLY A 290 1.24 -17.68 7.12
C GLY A 290 -0.28 -17.56 7.34
N GLU A 291 -0.87 -16.43 6.96
CA GLU A 291 -2.31 -16.16 7.12
C GLU A 291 -3.02 -16.03 5.76
N PRO A 292 -3.04 -17.08 4.91
CA PRO A 292 -3.54 -16.98 3.54
C PRO A 292 -5.03 -16.66 3.46
N ASP A 293 -5.86 -17.15 4.39
CA ASP A 293 -7.28 -16.81 4.46
C ASP A 293 -7.52 -15.31 4.71
N GLN A 294 -6.73 -14.71 5.60
CA GLN A 294 -6.80 -13.28 5.87
C GLN A 294 -6.26 -12.47 4.69
N ALA A 295 -5.19 -12.94 4.05
CA ALA A 295 -4.64 -12.33 2.85
C ALA A 295 -5.67 -12.30 1.71
N LEU A 296 -6.36 -13.41 1.45
CA LEU A 296 -7.41 -13.50 0.44
C LEU A 296 -8.62 -12.63 0.79
N ALA A 297 -9.05 -12.62 2.07
CA ALA A 297 -10.13 -11.74 2.53
C ALA A 297 -9.79 -10.25 2.39
N LEU A 298 -8.54 -9.86 2.66
CA LEU A 298 -8.05 -8.50 2.46
C LEU A 298 -7.99 -8.15 0.97
N ALA A 299 -7.45 -9.05 0.13
CA ALA A 299 -7.39 -8.85 -1.31
C ALA A 299 -8.78 -8.64 -1.91
N ARG A 300 -9.78 -9.44 -1.51
CA ARG A 300 -11.18 -9.24 -1.91
C ARG A 300 -11.70 -7.85 -1.50
N ALA A 301 -11.37 -7.38 -0.30
CA ALA A 301 -11.78 -6.05 0.16
C ALA A 301 -11.11 -4.93 -0.66
N VAL A 302 -9.82 -5.07 -0.99
CA VAL A 302 -9.12 -4.15 -1.90
C VAL A 302 -9.81 -4.10 -3.26
N LEU A 303 -10.09 -5.27 -3.84
CA LEU A 303 -10.67 -5.42 -5.18
C LEU A 303 -12.13 -4.95 -5.31
N VAL A 304 -12.81 -4.72 -4.18
CA VAL A 304 -14.12 -4.04 -4.15
C VAL A 304 -13.95 -2.53 -4.36
N ASP A 305 -12.89 -1.94 -3.80
CA ASP A 305 -12.60 -0.51 -3.91
C ASP A 305 -11.88 -0.18 -5.23
N ASP A 306 -10.91 -1.00 -5.66
CA ASP A 306 -10.13 -0.81 -6.89
C ASP A 306 -9.66 -2.16 -7.49
N PRO A 307 -10.11 -2.56 -8.70
CA PRO A 307 -9.76 -3.84 -9.33
C PRO A 307 -8.35 -3.83 -9.95
N GLN A 308 -7.32 -3.73 -9.12
CA GLN A 308 -5.93 -3.69 -9.56
C GLN A 308 -5.43 -5.06 -10.06
N TYR A 309 -4.80 -5.07 -11.24
CA TYR A 309 -4.29 -6.28 -11.89
C TYR A 309 -3.36 -7.11 -10.98
N ASP A 310 -2.35 -6.48 -10.36
CA ASP A 310 -1.36 -7.21 -9.57
C ASP A 310 -1.98 -7.84 -8.31
N VAL A 311 -3.03 -7.22 -7.76
CA VAL A 311 -3.81 -7.76 -6.63
C VAL A 311 -4.70 -8.91 -7.10
N LEU A 312 -5.32 -8.84 -8.28
CA LEU A 312 -6.09 -9.94 -8.87
C LEU A 312 -5.23 -11.18 -9.07
N VAL A 313 -4.04 -11.03 -9.65
CA VAL A 313 -3.10 -12.14 -9.86
C VAL A 313 -2.64 -12.72 -8.53
N LEU A 314 -2.24 -11.88 -7.56
CA LEU A 314 -1.83 -12.37 -6.24
C LEU A 314 -2.96 -13.09 -5.51
N ALA A 315 -4.17 -12.54 -5.53
CA ALA A 315 -5.34 -13.18 -4.92
C ALA A 315 -5.63 -14.55 -5.56
N ALA A 316 -5.50 -14.66 -6.88
CA ALA A 316 -5.64 -15.94 -7.57
C ALA A 316 -4.56 -16.94 -7.15
N THR A 317 -3.31 -16.49 -7.02
CA THR A 317 -2.22 -17.34 -6.52
C THR A 317 -2.50 -17.86 -5.11
N ILE A 318 -2.96 -16.99 -4.19
CA ILE A 318 -3.32 -17.39 -2.82
C ILE A 318 -4.48 -18.38 -2.84
N ALA A 319 -5.55 -18.08 -3.60
CA ALA A 319 -6.71 -18.95 -3.71
C ALA A 319 -6.32 -20.35 -4.21
N TYR A 320 -5.43 -20.44 -5.20
CA TYR A 320 -4.99 -21.71 -5.76
C TYR A 320 -4.00 -22.47 -4.87
N GLN A 321 -2.89 -21.82 -4.50
CA GLN A 321 -1.74 -22.48 -3.86
C GLN A 321 -1.94 -22.70 -2.36
N ASP A 322 -2.60 -21.75 -1.68
CA ASP A 322 -2.66 -21.75 -0.22
C ASP A 322 -4.02 -22.24 0.29
N ASN A 323 -5.09 -21.98 -0.47
CA ASN A 323 -6.47 -22.28 -0.06
C ASN A 323 -7.13 -23.42 -0.85
N ALA A 324 -6.43 -24.03 -1.81
CA ALA A 324 -6.96 -25.10 -2.66
C ALA A 324 -8.33 -24.79 -3.32
N ALA A 325 -8.53 -23.53 -3.72
CA ALA A 325 -9.75 -23.00 -4.32
C ALA A 325 -9.55 -22.62 -5.82
N PRO A 326 -9.34 -23.61 -6.72
CA PRO A 326 -8.94 -23.35 -8.10
C PRO A 326 -10.02 -22.66 -8.95
N LEU A 327 -11.31 -22.85 -8.66
CA LEU A 327 -12.40 -22.15 -9.37
C LEU A 327 -12.44 -20.65 -9.06
N GLU A 328 -12.16 -20.28 -7.81
CA GLU A 328 -12.03 -18.89 -7.42
C GLU A 328 -10.80 -18.27 -8.05
N ALA A 329 -9.66 -18.97 -8.03
CA ALA A 329 -8.44 -18.52 -8.69
C ALA A 329 -8.69 -18.21 -10.17
N LEU A 330 -9.39 -19.09 -10.90
CA LEU A 330 -9.76 -18.83 -12.29
C LEU A 330 -10.65 -17.61 -12.46
N THR A 331 -11.64 -17.42 -11.59
CA THR A 331 -12.53 -16.26 -11.66
C THR A 331 -11.76 -14.94 -11.46
N LEU A 332 -10.76 -14.95 -10.57
CA LEU A 332 -9.88 -13.80 -10.33
C LEU A 332 -8.93 -13.55 -11.52
N LEU A 333 -8.42 -14.61 -12.15
CA LEU A 333 -7.55 -14.50 -13.33
C LEU A 333 -8.32 -14.03 -14.57
N ASP A 334 -9.56 -14.49 -14.76
CA ASP A 334 -10.42 -13.99 -15.84
C ASP A 334 -10.61 -12.47 -15.72
N ARG A 335 -10.87 -11.98 -14.49
CA ARG A 335 -10.93 -10.54 -14.21
C ARG A 335 -9.59 -9.82 -14.44
N ALA A 336 -8.45 -10.46 -14.16
CA ALA A 336 -7.14 -9.88 -14.42
C ALA A 336 -6.90 -9.71 -15.93
N VAL A 337 -7.27 -10.73 -16.72
CA VAL A 337 -7.22 -10.68 -18.19
C VAL A 337 -8.14 -9.60 -18.74
N GLU A 338 -9.34 -9.42 -18.17
CA GLU A 338 -10.26 -8.35 -18.56
C GLU A 338 -9.68 -6.96 -18.25
N ALA A 339 -8.98 -6.81 -17.12
CA ALA A 339 -8.37 -5.54 -16.72
C ALA A 339 -7.16 -5.16 -17.59
N ASP A 340 -6.32 -6.13 -17.97
CA ASP A 340 -5.18 -5.90 -18.86
C ASP A 340 -4.89 -7.14 -19.74
N PRO A 341 -5.46 -7.20 -20.96
CA PRO A 341 -5.30 -8.34 -21.87
C PRO A 341 -3.89 -8.50 -22.47
N GLU A 342 -3.02 -7.50 -22.37
CA GLU A 342 -1.68 -7.54 -22.96
C GLU A 342 -0.66 -8.14 -21.98
N ARG A 343 -0.98 -8.17 -20.68
CA ARG A 343 -0.15 -8.77 -19.64
C ARG A 343 -0.27 -10.28 -19.63
N VAL A 344 0.88 -10.95 -19.73
CA VAL A 344 0.96 -12.40 -19.98
C VAL A 344 0.90 -13.23 -18.70
N GLU A 345 1.08 -12.59 -17.54
CA GLU A 345 1.15 -13.24 -16.23
C GLU A 345 -0.17 -13.93 -15.88
N ALA A 346 -1.32 -13.30 -16.11
CA ALA A 346 -2.62 -13.90 -15.83
C ALA A 346 -2.88 -15.14 -16.69
N TYR A 347 -2.49 -15.12 -17.98
CA TYR A 347 -2.58 -16.28 -18.85
C TYR A 347 -1.64 -17.42 -18.42
N ALA A 348 -0.43 -17.08 -17.95
CA ALA A 348 0.50 -18.09 -17.43
C ALA A 348 -0.06 -18.78 -16.19
N GLU A 349 -0.68 -18.01 -15.27
CA GLU A 349 -1.33 -18.55 -14.08
C GLU A 349 -2.60 -19.35 -14.44
N GLN A 350 -3.40 -18.95 -15.43
CA GLN A 350 -4.53 -19.76 -15.92
C GLN A 350 -4.07 -21.13 -16.40
N MET A 351 -2.95 -21.18 -17.14
CA MET A 351 -2.34 -22.45 -17.56
C MET A 351 -1.90 -23.27 -16.34
N SER A 352 -1.30 -22.65 -15.32
CA SER A 352 -0.90 -23.32 -14.09
C SER A 352 -2.10 -23.96 -13.36
N VAL A 353 -3.20 -23.21 -13.20
CA VAL A 353 -4.39 -23.68 -12.46
C VAL A 353 -5.11 -24.82 -13.20
N ILE A 354 -5.31 -24.71 -14.52
CA ILE A 354 -6.12 -25.68 -15.27
C ILE A 354 -5.31 -26.91 -15.67
N ALA A 355 -4.06 -26.70 -16.11
CA ALA A 355 -3.31 -27.74 -16.78
C ALA A 355 -2.45 -28.57 -15.82
N PHE A 356 -2.00 -27.99 -14.70
CA PHE A 356 -1.22 -28.68 -13.66
C PHE A 356 -1.99 -28.93 -12.37
N GLY A 357 -3.14 -28.28 -12.17
CA GLY A 357 -3.94 -28.45 -10.97
C GLY A 357 -4.85 -29.67 -10.97
N GLU A 358 -5.21 -30.09 -9.76
CA GLU A 358 -6.26 -31.11 -9.52
C GLU A 358 -7.64 -30.64 -9.99
N LEU A 359 -7.81 -29.37 -10.43
CA LEU A 359 -9.08 -28.82 -10.88
C LEU A 359 -9.76 -29.73 -11.90
N TRP A 360 -9.05 -30.26 -12.88
CA TRP A 360 -9.67 -31.12 -13.89
C TRP A 360 -10.10 -32.46 -13.31
N THR A 361 -9.28 -33.04 -12.43
CA THR A 361 -9.59 -34.27 -11.70
C THR A 361 -10.79 -34.05 -10.77
N MET A 362 -10.88 -32.87 -10.14
CA MET A 362 -11.98 -32.42 -9.28
C MET A 362 -13.27 -32.21 -10.10
N VAL A 363 -13.18 -31.57 -11.26
CA VAL A 363 -14.28 -31.37 -12.22
C VAL A 363 -14.82 -32.72 -12.71
N LEU A 364 -13.94 -33.67 -13.05
CA LEU A 364 -14.34 -35.01 -13.48
C LEU A 364 -14.90 -35.88 -12.34
N SER A 365 -14.39 -35.75 -11.12
CA SER A 365 -14.76 -36.64 -10.00
C SER A 365 -15.93 -36.13 -9.15
N LEU A 366 -16.02 -34.83 -8.86
CA LEU A 366 -17.04 -34.27 -7.98
C LEU A 366 -18.25 -33.70 -8.72
N LEU A 367 -18.12 -33.46 -10.02
CA LEU A 367 -19.08 -32.66 -10.77
C LEU A 367 -19.57 -33.31 -12.08
N SER A 368 -19.21 -34.58 -12.33
CA SER A 368 -19.70 -35.38 -13.48
C SER A 368 -21.24 -35.36 -13.62
N ASP A 369 -21.97 -35.35 -12.51
CA ASP A 369 -23.44 -35.35 -12.50
C ASP A 369 -24.06 -33.93 -12.44
N ALA A 370 -23.25 -32.89 -12.22
CA ALA A 370 -23.71 -31.51 -11.95
C ALA A 370 -23.20 -30.46 -12.95
N ILE A 371 -22.25 -30.80 -13.82
CA ILE A 371 -21.69 -29.88 -14.83
C ILE A 371 -22.37 -30.09 -16.18
N ASP A 372 -22.88 -28.99 -16.72
CA ASP A 372 -23.29 -28.87 -18.12
C ASP A 372 -22.05 -28.71 -19.04
N ASP A 373 -22.12 -29.27 -20.25
CA ASP A 373 -21.13 -29.15 -21.34
C ASP A 373 -20.66 -27.71 -21.59
N SER A 374 -21.43 -26.71 -21.18
CA SER A 374 -21.08 -25.29 -21.22
C SER A 374 -19.83 -24.93 -20.38
N PHE A 375 -19.66 -25.50 -19.19
CA PHE A 375 -18.52 -25.19 -18.31
C PHE A 375 -17.21 -25.83 -18.82
N THR A 376 -17.27 -27.10 -19.25
CA THR A 376 -16.14 -27.82 -19.85
C THR A 376 -15.62 -27.10 -21.11
N ARG A 377 -16.54 -26.59 -21.95
CA ARG A 377 -16.19 -25.76 -23.12
C ARG A 377 -15.53 -24.44 -22.74
N ARG A 378 -15.97 -23.81 -21.65
CA ARG A 378 -15.36 -22.57 -21.15
C ARG A 378 -13.91 -22.82 -20.73
N LEU A 379 -13.65 -23.88 -19.96
CA LEU A 379 -12.30 -24.25 -19.56
C LEU A 379 -11.40 -24.58 -20.76
N ASP A 380 -11.90 -25.32 -21.75
CA ASP A 380 -11.15 -25.59 -22.99
C ASP A 380 -10.78 -24.29 -23.71
N THR A 381 -11.73 -23.36 -23.82
CA THR A 381 -11.52 -22.05 -24.45
C THR A 381 -10.49 -21.22 -23.67
N THR A 382 -10.57 -21.21 -22.33
CA THR A 382 -9.63 -20.48 -21.48
C THR A 382 -8.21 -21.01 -21.63
N VAL A 383 -8.00 -22.34 -21.54
CA VAL A 383 -6.67 -22.96 -21.72
C VAL A 383 -6.09 -22.65 -23.10
N GLN A 384 -6.88 -22.84 -24.15
CA GLN A 384 -6.42 -22.57 -25.51
C GLN A 384 -6.06 -21.10 -25.69
N THR A 385 -6.91 -20.19 -25.23
CA THR A 385 -6.66 -18.74 -25.34
C THR A 385 -5.40 -18.35 -24.56
N ALA A 386 -5.28 -18.80 -23.31
CA ALA A 386 -4.13 -18.54 -22.47
C ALA A 386 -2.85 -19.04 -23.13
N PHE A 387 -2.82 -20.29 -23.60
CA PHE A 387 -1.64 -20.85 -24.28
C PHE A 387 -1.23 -20.01 -25.50
N HIS A 388 -2.17 -19.59 -26.36
CA HIS A 388 -1.84 -18.84 -27.57
C HIS A 388 -1.37 -17.41 -27.31
N ARG A 389 -1.81 -16.80 -26.19
CA ARG A 389 -1.39 -15.46 -25.76
C ARG A 389 0.02 -15.44 -25.17
N LEU A 390 0.54 -16.59 -24.73
CA LEU A 390 1.88 -16.67 -24.16
C LEU A 390 3.00 -16.48 -25.21
N PRO A 391 4.08 -15.74 -24.86
CA PRO A 391 5.32 -15.71 -25.64
C PRO A 391 5.89 -17.12 -25.84
N HIS A 392 6.70 -17.32 -26.90
CA HIS A 392 7.21 -18.65 -27.26
C HIS A 392 7.93 -19.36 -26.10
N ALA A 393 8.75 -18.64 -25.32
CA ALA A 393 9.45 -19.19 -24.17
C ALA A 393 8.48 -19.77 -23.11
N LEU A 394 7.41 -19.04 -22.79
CA LEU A 394 6.39 -19.50 -21.84
C LEU A 394 5.52 -20.62 -22.44
N ARG A 395 5.19 -20.55 -23.73
CA ARG A 395 4.52 -21.67 -24.42
C ARG A 395 5.34 -22.95 -24.38
N SER A 396 6.66 -22.87 -24.53
CA SER A 396 7.54 -24.02 -24.40
C SER A 396 7.48 -24.62 -23.01
N LYS A 397 7.49 -23.78 -21.96
CA LYS A 397 7.32 -24.22 -20.56
C LYS A 397 5.96 -24.87 -20.31
N HIS A 398 4.88 -24.32 -20.86
CA HIS A 398 3.51 -24.81 -20.64
C HIS A 398 3.03 -25.84 -21.68
N SER A 399 3.86 -26.24 -22.66
CA SER A 399 3.49 -27.21 -23.69
C SER A 399 3.12 -28.60 -23.15
N PRO A 400 3.78 -29.16 -22.12
CA PRO A 400 3.35 -30.45 -21.55
C PRO A 400 1.95 -30.37 -20.95
N ALA A 401 1.66 -29.27 -20.28
CA ALA A 401 0.35 -28.98 -19.69
C ALA A 401 -0.75 -28.95 -20.77
N MET A 402 -0.49 -28.26 -21.88
CA MET A 402 -1.40 -28.20 -23.03
C MET A 402 -1.59 -29.59 -23.68
N ALA A 403 -0.51 -30.38 -23.81
CA ALA A 403 -0.59 -31.75 -24.32
C ALA A 403 -1.47 -32.63 -23.42
N SER A 404 -1.25 -32.60 -22.11
CA SER A 404 -2.06 -33.34 -21.13
C SER A 404 -3.52 -32.87 -21.13
N HIS A 405 -3.79 -31.58 -21.35
CA HIS A 405 -5.16 -31.08 -21.55
C HIS A 405 -5.82 -31.71 -22.78
N LEU A 406 -5.16 -31.71 -23.94
CA LEU A 406 -5.69 -32.30 -25.18
C LEU A 406 -5.92 -33.82 -25.04
N ILE A 407 -5.02 -34.53 -24.37
CA ILE A 407 -5.19 -35.97 -24.07
C ILE A 407 -6.44 -36.20 -23.22
N ARG A 408 -6.62 -35.41 -22.14
CA ARG A 408 -7.79 -35.50 -21.25
C ARG A 408 -9.12 -35.19 -21.94
N GLN A 409 -9.11 -34.34 -22.96
CA GLN A 409 -10.27 -34.04 -23.81
C GLN A 409 -10.60 -35.17 -24.82
N GLY A 410 -9.82 -36.25 -24.85
CA GLY A 410 -9.95 -37.30 -25.86
C GLY A 410 -9.49 -36.87 -27.27
N LYS A 411 -8.91 -35.67 -27.42
CA LYS A 411 -8.38 -35.15 -28.69
C LYS A 411 -7.00 -35.73 -28.97
N VAL A 412 -6.84 -37.05 -28.86
CA VAL A 412 -5.55 -37.75 -28.83
C VAL A 412 -4.72 -37.53 -30.11
N ARG A 413 -5.37 -37.48 -31.29
CA ARG A 413 -4.68 -37.19 -32.55
C ARG A 413 -4.10 -35.78 -32.60
N GLU A 414 -4.83 -34.81 -32.08
CA GLU A 414 -4.38 -33.41 -31.99
C GLU A 414 -3.23 -33.28 -30.98
N ALA A 415 -3.35 -33.95 -29.82
CA ALA A 415 -2.29 -34.02 -28.83
C ALA A 415 -1.00 -34.63 -29.42
N ASN A 416 -1.09 -35.74 -30.17
CA ASN A 416 0.07 -36.37 -30.80
C ASN A 416 0.77 -35.41 -31.78
N ALA A 417 0.01 -34.74 -32.65
CA ALA A 417 0.55 -33.75 -33.59
C ALA A 417 1.16 -32.53 -32.88
N PHE A 418 0.52 -32.07 -31.81
CA PHE A 418 0.99 -30.96 -30.98
C PHE A 418 2.33 -31.32 -30.29
N VAL A 419 2.41 -32.48 -29.65
CA VAL A 419 3.61 -32.95 -28.96
C VAL A 419 4.75 -33.16 -29.94
N HIS A 420 4.49 -33.78 -31.09
CA HIS A 420 5.47 -33.92 -32.16
C HIS A 420 6.05 -32.57 -32.59
N LYS A 421 5.20 -31.55 -32.81
CA LYS A 421 5.67 -30.20 -33.17
C LYS A 421 6.60 -29.60 -32.11
N TRP A 422 6.29 -29.77 -30.82
CA TRP A 422 7.08 -29.20 -29.72
C TRP A 422 8.33 -30.01 -29.34
N LEU A 423 8.36 -31.29 -29.69
CA LEU A 423 9.54 -32.14 -29.56
C LEU A 423 10.53 -31.96 -30.71
N HIS A 424 10.08 -31.44 -31.86
CA HIS A 424 10.91 -31.25 -33.06
C HIS A 424 11.15 -29.76 -33.36
N ASP A 425 11.61 -29.00 -32.37
CA ASP A 425 12.01 -27.60 -32.55
C ASP A 425 13.25 -27.52 -33.49
N GLY A 426 13.12 -26.83 -34.63
CA GLY A 426 14.18 -26.74 -35.64
C GLY A 426 14.55 -28.06 -36.35
N GLY A 427 13.67 -29.08 -36.33
CA GLY A 427 13.87 -30.36 -37.04
C GLY A 427 14.69 -31.41 -36.27
N THR A 428 15.17 -31.10 -35.07
CA THR A 428 15.88 -32.05 -34.20
C THR A 428 15.00 -32.50 -33.06
N LEU A 429 14.96 -33.79 -32.78
CA LEU A 429 14.19 -34.35 -31.66
C LEU A 429 14.84 -33.96 -30.32
N THR A 430 14.14 -33.20 -29.50
CA THR A 430 14.54 -32.82 -28.14
C THR A 430 14.16 -33.92 -27.14
N TRP A 431 14.83 -35.07 -27.23
CA TRP A 431 14.53 -36.26 -26.41
C TRP A 431 14.65 -36.02 -24.89
N TRP A 432 15.42 -35.02 -24.47
CA TRP A 432 15.62 -34.65 -23.06
C TRP A 432 14.41 -33.95 -22.43
N ARG A 433 13.37 -33.62 -23.22
CA ARG A 433 12.09 -33.12 -22.72
C ARG A 433 11.21 -34.28 -22.25
N PHE A 434 11.58 -34.86 -21.11
CA PHE A 434 10.93 -36.06 -20.55
C PHE A 434 9.42 -35.88 -20.34
N ASP A 435 9.00 -34.69 -19.91
CA ASP A 435 7.60 -34.26 -19.77
C ASP A 435 6.78 -34.43 -21.06
N LEU A 436 7.28 -33.93 -22.19
CA LEU A 436 6.62 -34.08 -23.49
C LEU A 436 6.76 -35.49 -24.08
N MET A 437 7.90 -36.15 -23.87
CA MET A 437 8.12 -37.52 -24.33
C MET A 437 7.16 -38.50 -23.66
N LEU A 438 6.87 -38.32 -22.36
CA LEU A 438 5.83 -39.07 -21.65
C LEU A 438 4.44 -38.84 -22.29
N ALA A 439 4.05 -37.58 -22.50
CA ALA A 439 2.81 -37.26 -23.19
C ALA A 439 2.75 -37.86 -24.61
N TYR A 440 3.89 -37.93 -25.31
CA TYR A 440 3.98 -38.53 -26.64
C TYR A 440 3.74 -40.03 -26.61
N ALA A 441 4.40 -40.75 -25.68
CA ALA A 441 4.19 -42.18 -25.46
C ALA A 441 2.71 -42.47 -25.14
N SER A 442 2.11 -41.70 -24.23
CA SER A 442 0.68 -41.82 -23.90
C SER A 442 -0.21 -41.59 -25.11
N THR A 443 0.11 -40.64 -25.98
CA THR A 443 -0.69 -40.43 -27.21
C THR A 443 -0.59 -41.58 -28.19
N PHE A 444 0.57 -42.23 -28.35
CA PHE A 444 0.68 -43.43 -29.18
C PHE A 444 -0.10 -44.59 -28.60
N TRP A 445 -0.01 -44.78 -27.29
CA TRP A 445 -0.76 -45.81 -26.59
C TRP A 445 -2.27 -45.66 -26.80
N LEU A 446 -2.81 -44.47 -26.57
CA LEU A 446 -4.24 -44.16 -26.74
C LEU A 446 -4.71 -44.19 -28.21
N LEU A 447 -3.79 -44.18 -29.18
CA LEU A 447 -4.08 -44.37 -30.61
C LEU A 447 -3.92 -45.82 -31.06
N ASP A 448 -3.72 -46.77 -30.14
CA ASP A 448 -3.44 -48.18 -30.39
C ASP A 448 -2.16 -48.42 -31.22
N ARG A 449 -1.22 -47.48 -31.16
CA ARG A 449 0.11 -47.56 -31.78
C ARG A 449 1.11 -48.09 -30.77
N ARG A 450 0.87 -49.32 -30.31
CA ARG A 450 1.55 -49.93 -29.15
C ARG A 450 3.07 -50.03 -29.32
N ARG A 451 3.52 -50.40 -30.52
CA ARG A 451 4.95 -50.52 -30.83
C ARG A 451 5.66 -49.18 -30.65
N GLU A 452 5.08 -48.10 -31.18
CA GLU A 452 5.66 -46.76 -31.08
C GLU A 452 5.64 -46.24 -29.65
N ALA A 453 4.59 -46.56 -28.86
CA ALA A 453 4.56 -46.23 -27.43
C ALA A 453 5.73 -46.88 -26.66
N ILE A 454 5.98 -48.18 -26.91
CA ILE A 454 7.10 -48.92 -26.32
C ILE A 454 8.44 -48.35 -26.76
N GLU A 455 8.61 -48.03 -28.05
CA GLU A 455 9.85 -47.44 -28.59
C GLU A 455 10.16 -46.09 -27.93
N VAL A 456 9.15 -45.24 -27.69
CA VAL A 456 9.32 -43.97 -26.95
C VAL A 456 9.66 -44.22 -25.47
N GLY A 457 9.03 -45.21 -24.83
CA GLY A 457 9.36 -45.63 -23.45
C GLY A 457 10.81 -46.07 -23.28
N GLU A 458 11.36 -46.81 -24.23
CA GLU A 458 12.78 -47.19 -24.25
C GLU A 458 13.71 -45.97 -24.36
N VAL A 459 13.37 -45.01 -25.21
CA VAL A 459 14.13 -43.76 -25.35
C VAL A 459 14.12 -42.96 -24.04
N LEU A 460 12.95 -42.86 -23.38
CA LEU A 460 12.81 -42.22 -22.07
C LEU A 460 13.71 -42.89 -21.02
N ARG A 461 13.67 -44.23 -20.92
CA ARG A 461 14.46 -44.98 -19.95
C ARG A 461 15.96 -44.81 -20.16
N GLN A 462 16.41 -44.86 -21.41
CA GLN A 462 17.82 -44.62 -21.74
C GLN A 462 18.24 -43.18 -21.46
N GLY A 463 17.36 -42.21 -21.73
CA GLY A 463 17.59 -40.80 -21.47
C GLY A 463 17.70 -40.49 -19.98
N LEU A 464 16.78 -41.00 -19.16
CA LEU A 464 16.78 -40.82 -17.70
C LEU A 464 18.04 -41.43 -17.07
N LYS A 465 18.44 -42.63 -17.50
CA LYS A 465 19.71 -43.25 -17.08
C LYS A 465 20.92 -42.36 -17.40
N ARG A 466 21.03 -41.85 -18.62
CA ARG A 466 22.13 -40.96 -19.03
C ARG A 466 22.18 -39.66 -18.20
N VAL A 467 21.01 -39.08 -17.94
CA VAL A 467 20.92 -37.82 -17.17
C VAL A 467 21.29 -38.02 -15.70
N ARG A 468 20.90 -39.16 -15.12
CA ARG A 468 21.31 -39.61 -13.78
C ARG A 468 22.81 -39.83 -13.70
N ASP A 469 23.39 -40.54 -14.66
CA ASP A 469 24.84 -40.80 -14.71
C ASP A 469 25.66 -39.51 -14.88
N ASN A 470 25.12 -38.50 -15.58
CA ASN A 470 25.79 -37.23 -15.86
C ASN A 470 25.56 -36.13 -14.82
N GLY A 471 24.66 -36.31 -13.84
CA GLY A 471 24.33 -35.29 -12.83
C GLY A 471 23.74 -33.98 -13.39
N SER A 472 23.17 -34.03 -14.60
CA SER A 472 22.76 -32.83 -15.36
C SER A 472 21.37 -32.28 -15.02
N VAL A 473 20.61 -32.98 -14.18
CA VAL A 473 19.26 -32.62 -13.71
C VAL A 473 19.16 -32.96 -12.22
N GLU A 474 18.36 -32.21 -11.46
CA GLU A 474 18.11 -32.49 -10.05
C GLU A 474 17.52 -33.89 -9.83
N THR A 475 18.04 -34.61 -8.83
CA THR A 475 17.64 -36.00 -8.51
C THR A 475 16.13 -36.13 -8.31
N ALA A 476 15.50 -35.17 -7.64
CA ALA A 476 14.05 -35.18 -7.40
C ALA A 476 13.22 -35.17 -8.70
N ALA A 477 13.68 -34.46 -9.74
CA ALA A 477 12.99 -34.42 -11.02
C ALA A 477 13.17 -35.73 -11.79
N ILE A 478 14.36 -36.36 -11.72
CA ILE A 478 14.61 -37.68 -12.32
C ILE A 478 13.69 -38.73 -11.69
N ASP A 479 13.63 -38.76 -10.36
CA ASP A 479 12.81 -39.73 -9.62
C ASP A 479 11.31 -39.57 -9.95
N LEU A 480 10.83 -38.32 -10.11
CA LEU A 480 9.45 -38.06 -10.57
C LEU A 480 9.19 -38.63 -11.98
N TYR A 481 10.08 -38.41 -12.94
CA TYR A 481 9.89 -38.91 -14.30
C TYR A 481 10.00 -40.43 -14.39
N GLU A 482 10.85 -41.06 -13.58
CA GLU A 482 10.91 -42.52 -13.47
C GLU A 482 9.60 -43.09 -12.90
N LEU A 483 9.03 -42.45 -11.87
CA LEU A 483 7.73 -42.83 -11.33
C LEU A 483 6.62 -42.75 -12.39
N LEU A 484 6.55 -41.64 -13.13
CA LEU A 484 5.55 -41.44 -14.18
C LEU A 484 5.71 -42.44 -15.34
N LEU A 485 6.95 -42.75 -15.72
CA LEU A 485 7.23 -43.77 -16.74
C LEU A 485 6.79 -45.16 -16.27
N MET A 486 7.12 -45.54 -15.04
CA MET A 486 6.69 -46.82 -14.46
C MET A 486 5.16 -46.93 -14.42
N GLN A 487 4.47 -45.85 -14.05
CA GLN A 487 3.01 -45.83 -14.04
C GLN A 487 2.43 -46.03 -15.45
N LEU A 488 2.97 -45.35 -16.46
CA LEU A 488 2.55 -45.53 -17.84
C LEU A 488 2.80 -46.98 -18.32
N GLU A 489 3.96 -47.55 -18.01
CA GLU A 489 4.30 -48.93 -18.39
C GLU A 489 3.42 -49.96 -17.69
N GLU A 490 3.00 -49.70 -16.45
CA GLU A 490 2.05 -50.53 -15.72
C GLU A 490 0.66 -50.47 -16.34
N GLU A 491 0.17 -49.27 -16.66
CA GLU A 491 -1.11 -49.06 -17.37
C GLU A 491 -1.10 -49.78 -18.72
N MET A 492 0.02 -49.73 -19.44
CA MET A 492 0.20 -50.46 -20.70
C MET A 492 0.13 -51.98 -20.52
N ARG A 493 0.73 -52.52 -19.46
CA ARG A 493 0.75 -53.96 -19.18
C ARG A 493 -0.62 -54.49 -18.76
N GLN A 494 -1.30 -53.80 -17.84
CA GLN A 494 -2.61 -54.22 -17.35
C GLN A 494 -3.65 -54.27 -18.48
N ALA A 495 -3.64 -53.28 -19.37
CA ALA A 495 -4.56 -53.26 -20.52
C ALA A 495 -4.27 -54.37 -21.57
N ASP A 496 -3.04 -54.89 -21.62
CA ASP A 496 -2.70 -56.05 -22.45
C ASP A 496 -3.21 -57.36 -21.85
N GLU A 497 -3.08 -57.53 -20.54
CA GLU A 497 -3.57 -58.71 -19.81
C GLU A 497 -5.10 -58.82 -19.86
N PHE A 498 -5.83 -57.72 -19.71
CA PHE A 498 -7.30 -57.70 -19.84
C PHE A 498 -7.81 -57.88 -21.29
N GLY A 499 -7.01 -57.49 -22.28
CA GLY A 499 -7.34 -57.66 -23.70
C GLY A 499 -7.17 -59.10 -24.20
N GLU A 500 -6.31 -59.89 -23.54
CA GLU A 500 -6.11 -61.32 -23.82
C GLU A 500 -7.16 -62.21 -23.15
N GLU A 501 -7.73 -61.83 -22.00
CA GLU A 501 -8.79 -62.61 -21.33
C GLU A 501 -10.17 -62.50 -22.00
N GLN A 502 -10.40 -61.52 -22.88
CA GLN A 502 -11.68 -61.31 -23.60
C GLN A 502 -11.68 -61.82 -25.05
N ARG A 503 -10.57 -62.39 -25.54
CA ARG A 503 -10.48 -63.06 -26.85
C ARG A 503 -10.50 -64.57 -26.69
#